data_AF-A0A075MV86-F1
#
_entry.id   AF-A0A075MV86-F1
#
_cell.length_a   1.000
_cell.length_b   1.000
_cell.length_c   1.000
_cell.angle_alpha   90.00
_cell.angle_beta   90.00
_cell.angle_gamma   90.00
#
_symmetry.space_group_name_H-M   'P 1'
#
loop_
_entity.id
_entity.type
_entity.pdbx_description
1 polymer ?
#
loop_
_entity_poly.entity_id
_entity_poly.type
_entity_poly.pdbx_seq_one_letter_code
_entity_poly.pdbx_strand_id
1 'polypeptide(L)'
;MAEYGARMEEFDKGVAAAQQADIEYERSGGEPIVLARYITFREFLSGSYMDWRDKALNEGLEILKYESTSATASQQQSKWSDYYSSQGQQAFQKITDFVKSDKAPNLRKFGEEVASQESQFFSLISRAPLAWFQGQVQHYTFEFYTEMNSLEGKWKAMSEQDRSVDDRVRNTSSQVLRLFDEVVKELVAEKRSGEENVKYIVGQAKKVPGVPLPIKVPLIAVDKMLERAGRLKKSSEELAQGYMDAYKLEESIVIVFAQTREGVREFLAKTNLDTAIKEFNAMNENSKGLADQCPTSKQKEDTKRFMEKAANIVSGFLEKFKQEYNEFVDDNRGIFVGPVSDKTLDELLEVRDWQKSWDDIERFNIQSKLKEVYDDCVKTWQVDLDGLTDEQKKELKDYWDMELRRLHDGLYEVIEGSVWDRIKRSHVDNRRQLNDTTKNSKGGLE
;
A
#
# COMPACT_ATOMS: atom_id res chain seq x y z
N MET A 1 9.23 36.71 37.07
CA MET A 1 7.99 36.34 37.79
C MET A 1 7.74 34.87 37.51
N ALA A 2 7.46 34.07 38.54
CA ALA A 2 7.07 32.67 38.37
C ALA A 2 5.80 32.58 37.49
N GLU A 3 5.81 31.66 36.54
CA GLU A 3 4.74 31.49 35.56
C GLU A 3 3.48 30.88 36.20
N TYR A 4 3.69 29.96 37.14
CA TYR A 4 2.67 29.35 37.98
C TYR A 4 2.63 30.01 39.37
N GLY A 5 2.49 31.34 39.40
CA GLY A 5 2.58 32.18 40.59
C GLY A 5 1.27 32.46 41.33
N ALA A 6 0.14 31.85 40.96
CA ALA A 6 -1.18 32.32 41.38
C ALA A 6 -1.42 32.27 42.90
N ARG A 7 -0.72 31.37 43.61
CA ARG A 7 -0.88 31.13 45.05
C ARG A 7 -0.29 32.19 45.98
N MET A 8 0.46 33.15 45.46
CA MET A 8 1.21 34.11 46.27
C MET A 8 0.34 34.86 47.29
N GLU A 9 -0.85 35.29 46.88
CA GLU A 9 -1.80 35.97 47.76
C GLU A 9 -2.39 35.02 48.83
N GLU A 10 -2.60 33.75 48.50
CA GLU A 10 -3.07 32.73 49.46
C GLU A 10 -2.00 32.49 50.54
N PHE A 11 -0.73 32.41 50.15
CA PHE A 11 0.38 32.26 51.08
C PHE A 11 0.51 33.45 52.01
N ASP A 12 0.47 34.67 51.47
CA ASP A 12 0.56 35.90 52.28
C ASP A 12 -0.56 36.00 53.31
N LYS A 13 -1.81 35.71 52.91
CA LYS A 13 -2.96 35.70 53.82
C LYS A 13 -2.87 34.60 54.87
N GLY A 14 -2.47 33.39 54.48
CA GLY A 14 -2.35 32.25 55.38
C GLY A 14 -1.27 32.43 56.43
N VAL A 15 -0.09 32.95 56.05
CA VAL A 15 0.98 33.28 56.99
C VAL A 15 0.54 34.38 57.96
N ALA A 16 -0.13 35.44 57.48
CA ALA A 16 -0.63 36.51 58.34
C ALA A 16 -1.70 36.02 59.33
N ALA A 17 -2.61 35.15 58.90
CA ALA A 17 -3.62 34.55 59.77
C ALA A 17 -3.00 33.65 60.84
N ALA A 18 -2.03 32.81 60.45
CA ALA A 18 -1.28 31.98 61.39
C ALA A 18 -0.54 32.84 62.42
N GLN A 19 0.10 33.93 61.98
CA GLN A 19 0.79 34.88 62.86
C GLN A 19 -0.14 35.48 63.91
N GLN A 20 -1.32 35.94 63.48
CA GLN A 20 -2.30 36.54 64.39
C GLN A 20 -2.80 35.52 65.42
N ALA A 21 -3.12 34.29 64.99
CA ALA A 21 -3.60 33.23 65.88
C ALA A 21 -2.54 32.83 66.91
N ASP A 22 -1.27 32.79 66.51
CA ASP A 22 -0.16 32.47 67.40
C ASP A 22 0.15 33.63 68.38
N ILE A 23 0.06 34.89 67.96
CA ILE A 23 0.12 36.05 68.88
C ILE A 23 -0.97 35.96 69.96
N GLU A 24 -2.18 35.54 69.59
CA GLU A 24 -3.28 35.33 70.54
C GLU A 24 -3.02 34.15 71.49
N TYR A 25 -2.45 33.06 70.97
CA TYR A 25 -2.02 31.91 71.77
C TYR A 25 -0.99 32.33 72.83
N GLU A 26 0.05 33.08 72.46
CA GLU A 26 1.06 33.60 73.39
C GLU A 26 0.41 34.49 74.47
N ARG A 27 -0.48 35.41 74.08
CA ARG A 27 -1.22 36.27 75.02
C ARG A 27 -2.10 35.50 76.00
N SER A 28 -2.56 34.31 75.63
CA SER A 28 -3.37 33.44 76.49
C SER A 28 -2.55 32.55 77.44
N GLY A 29 -1.23 32.76 77.54
CA GLY A 29 -0.32 31.99 78.39
C GLY A 29 0.40 30.85 77.65
N GLY A 30 0.38 30.86 76.32
CA GLY A 30 1.17 29.96 75.47
C GLY A 30 2.68 30.25 75.53
N GLU A 31 3.48 29.39 74.90
CA GLU A 31 4.93 29.59 74.80
C GLU A 31 5.27 30.86 73.99
N PRO A 32 6.40 31.55 74.28
CA PRO A 32 6.84 32.72 73.52
C PRO A 32 7.11 32.41 72.04
N ILE A 33 6.66 33.28 71.13
CA ILE A 33 6.71 33.05 69.68
C ILE A 33 7.68 34.00 68.99
N VAL A 34 8.51 33.44 68.09
CA VAL A 34 9.51 34.22 67.33
C VAL A 34 8.88 34.78 66.05
N LEU A 35 8.41 36.02 66.10
CA LEU A 35 7.73 36.66 64.95
C LEU A 35 8.55 36.72 63.66
N ALA A 36 9.88 36.73 63.75
CA ALA A 36 10.76 36.69 62.57
C ALA A 36 10.55 35.42 61.71
N ARG A 37 10.04 34.32 62.29
CA ARG A 37 9.78 33.07 61.56
C ARG A 37 8.74 33.21 60.46
N TYR A 38 7.69 33.99 60.68
CA TYR A 38 6.66 34.26 59.67
C TYR A 38 7.21 34.98 58.45
N ILE A 39 8.09 35.96 58.67
CA ILE A 39 8.78 36.68 57.60
C ILE A 39 9.63 35.70 56.79
N THR A 40 10.45 34.89 57.46
CA THR A 40 11.31 33.92 56.76
C THR A 40 10.52 32.84 56.03
N PHE A 41 9.39 32.38 56.58
CA PHE A 41 8.54 31.39 55.90
C PHE A 41 7.85 31.98 54.68
N ARG A 42 7.36 33.22 54.79
CA ARG A 42 6.81 33.96 53.65
C ARG A 42 7.86 34.14 52.56
N GLU A 43 9.08 34.54 52.89
CA GLU A 43 10.20 34.68 51.94
C GLU A 43 10.57 33.34 51.30
N PHE A 44 10.57 32.26 52.07
CA PHE A 44 10.79 30.90 51.55
C PHE A 44 9.70 30.51 50.55
N LEU A 45 8.43 30.68 50.89
CA LEU A 45 7.31 30.37 50.00
C LEU A 45 7.36 31.23 48.74
N SER A 46 7.49 32.55 48.90
CA SER A 46 7.44 33.51 47.79
C SER A 46 8.62 33.49 46.84
N GLY A 47 9.82 33.16 47.33
CA GLY A 47 11.03 33.06 46.52
C GLY A 47 11.40 31.61 46.22
N SER A 48 12.16 31.01 47.12
CA SER A 48 12.82 29.71 46.91
C SER A 48 11.87 28.60 46.48
N TYR A 49 10.71 28.49 47.14
CA TYR A 49 9.74 27.43 46.85
C TYR A 49 9.04 27.65 45.51
N MET A 50 8.53 28.85 45.23
CA MET A 50 7.81 29.12 43.97
C MET A 50 8.73 29.06 42.75
N ASP A 51 9.98 29.50 42.87
CA ASP A 51 10.98 29.34 41.80
C ASP A 51 11.26 27.84 41.53
N TRP A 52 11.39 27.03 42.58
CA TRP A 52 11.56 25.59 42.44
C TRP A 52 10.31 24.92 41.83
N ARG A 53 9.11 25.29 42.28
CA ARG A 53 7.84 24.75 41.79
C ARG A 53 7.67 25.03 40.30
N ASP A 54 7.96 26.25 39.88
CA ASP A 54 7.89 26.67 38.48
C ASP A 54 8.84 25.85 37.61
N LYS A 55 10.08 25.68 38.09
CA LYS A 55 11.08 24.83 37.43
C LYS A 55 10.63 23.36 37.34
N ALA A 56 10.11 22.79 38.43
CA ALA A 56 9.62 21.41 38.45
C ALA A 56 8.47 21.18 37.47
N LEU A 57 7.54 22.13 37.37
CA LEU A 57 6.45 22.06 36.38
C LEU A 57 7.01 22.12 34.95
N ASN A 58 7.89 23.07 34.66
CA ASN A 58 8.43 23.24 33.30
C ASN A 58 9.35 22.09 32.88
N GLU A 59 10.15 21.53 33.79
CA GLU A 59 10.98 20.35 33.50
C GLU A 59 10.15 19.11 33.16
N GLY A 60 9.00 18.90 33.80
CA GLY A 60 8.14 17.78 33.45
C GLY A 60 7.47 17.94 32.08
N LEU A 61 7.26 19.17 31.59
CA LEU A 61 6.80 19.39 30.20
C LEU A 61 7.83 18.93 29.16
N GLU A 62 9.13 18.90 29.49
CA GLU A 62 10.16 18.37 28.58
C GLU A 62 9.96 16.87 28.29
N ILE A 63 9.31 16.13 29.19
CA ILE A 63 8.94 14.71 28.94
C ILE A 63 8.05 14.60 27.70
N LEU A 64 7.10 15.53 27.53
CA LEU A 64 6.15 15.52 26.41
C LEU A 64 6.80 15.91 25.09
N LYS A 65 7.93 16.62 25.10
CA LYS A 65 8.63 17.06 23.88
C LYS A 65 9.47 15.95 23.25
N TYR A 66 9.73 14.86 23.97
CA TYR A 66 10.65 13.83 23.51
C TYR A 66 10.01 12.93 22.44
N GLU A 67 10.62 12.85 21.26
CA GLU A 67 10.30 11.86 20.24
C GLU A 67 10.96 10.52 20.56
N SER A 68 10.17 9.46 20.69
CA SER A 68 10.68 8.11 20.84
C SER A 68 9.95 7.16 19.91
N THR A 69 10.72 6.43 19.10
CA THR A 69 10.20 5.37 18.23
C THR A 69 10.06 4.02 18.95
N SER A 70 10.55 3.91 20.19
CA SER A 70 10.56 2.66 20.96
C SER A 70 9.76 2.71 22.27
N ALA A 71 9.45 3.91 22.78
CA ALA A 71 8.66 4.05 23.98
C ALA A 71 7.17 3.84 23.69
N THR A 72 6.52 2.98 24.46
CA THR A 72 5.07 2.78 24.38
C THR A 72 4.32 3.92 25.08
N ALA A 73 3.04 4.11 24.72
CA ALA A 73 2.14 5.06 25.40
C ALA A 73 2.16 4.89 26.94
N SER A 74 2.14 3.64 27.42
CA SER A 74 2.21 3.34 28.85
C SER A 74 3.56 3.71 29.49
N GLN A 75 4.68 3.54 28.79
CA GLN A 75 6.00 3.94 29.28
C GLN A 75 6.11 5.47 29.40
N GLN A 76 5.57 6.22 28.42
CA GLN A 76 5.52 7.68 28.49
C GLN A 76 4.65 8.17 29.65
N GLN A 77 3.48 7.55 29.84
CA GLN A 77 2.63 7.86 30.98
C GLN A 77 3.31 7.53 32.32
N SER A 78 4.03 6.41 32.43
CA SER A 78 4.77 6.06 33.66
C SER A 78 5.81 7.12 33.96
N LYS A 79 6.65 7.50 32.99
CA LYS A 79 7.70 8.51 33.16
C LYS A 79 7.14 9.85 33.62
N TRP A 80 6.02 10.28 33.04
CA TRP A 80 5.28 11.48 33.47
C TRP A 80 4.75 11.34 34.91
N SER A 81 4.11 10.22 35.20
CA SER A 81 3.48 9.97 36.50
C SER A 81 4.51 9.89 37.63
N ASP A 82 5.63 9.20 37.38
CA ASP A 82 6.73 9.02 38.31
C ASP A 82 7.42 10.34 38.62
N TYR A 83 7.67 11.15 37.58
CA TYR A 83 8.27 12.47 37.74
C TYR A 83 7.42 13.35 38.68
N TYR A 84 6.14 13.56 38.37
CA TYR A 84 5.30 14.44 39.17
C TYR A 84 4.95 13.88 40.54
N SER A 85 4.84 12.56 40.68
CA SER A 85 4.68 11.95 42.01
C SER A 85 5.92 12.19 42.89
N SER A 86 7.12 12.11 42.31
CA SER A 86 8.36 12.48 43.01
C SER A 86 8.40 13.97 43.37
N GLN A 87 8.02 14.86 42.45
CA GLN A 87 7.95 16.30 42.74
C GLN A 87 6.94 16.61 43.85
N GLY A 88 5.80 15.91 43.90
CA GLY A 88 4.82 16.05 44.99
C GLY A 88 5.36 15.64 46.36
N GLN A 89 6.21 14.62 46.43
CA GLN A 89 6.92 14.24 47.66
C GLN A 89 7.96 15.30 48.06
N GLN A 90 8.72 15.81 47.09
CA GLN A 90 9.71 16.86 47.34
C GLN A 90 9.06 18.18 47.80
N ALA A 91 7.90 18.55 47.23
CA ALA A 91 7.13 19.71 47.65
C ALA A 91 6.72 19.58 49.12
N PHE A 92 6.15 18.43 49.49
CA PHE A 92 5.76 18.15 50.87
C PHE A 92 6.96 18.26 51.83
N GLN A 93 8.08 17.61 51.47
CA GLN A 93 9.29 17.58 52.30
C GLN A 93 9.89 18.99 52.48
N LYS A 94 10.02 19.76 51.39
CA LYS A 94 10.59 21.12 51.42
C LYS A 94 9.82 22.04 52.36
N ILE A 95 8.49 21.99 52.33
CA ILE A 95 7.64 22.84 53.16
C ILE A 95 7.63 22.35 54.60
N THR A 96 7.45 21.05 54.83
CA THR A 96 7.40 20.49 56.20
C THR A 96 8.73 20.64 56.92
N ASP A 97 9.88 20.40 56.27
CA ASP A 97 11.20 20.59 56.88
C ASP A 97 11.44 22.03 57.34
N PHE A 98 10.88 23.01 56.64
CA PHE A 98 10.96 24.40 57.04
C PHE A 98 10.24 24.66 58.37
N VAL A 99 9.05 24.08 58.56
CA VAL A 99 8.18 24.34 59.73
C VAL A 99 8.32 23.32 60.87
N LYS A 100 8.99 22.18 60.65
CA LYS A 100 9.07 21.04 61.59
C LYS A 100 9.66 21.36 62.96
N SER A 101 10.54 22.36 63.03
CA SER A 101 11.23 22.76 64.27
C SER A 101 10.65 24.02 64.92
N ASP A 102 9.51 24.52 64.41
CA ASP A 102 8.93 25.76 64.90
C ASP A 102 8.13 25.56 66.20
N LYS A 103 8.25 26.53 67.11
CA LYS A 103 7.46 26.62 68.34
C LYS A 103 6.11 27.30 68.13
N ALA A 104 5.86 27.83 66.93
CA ALA A 104 4.60 28.42 66.49
C ALA A 104 3.62 27.33 65.98
N PRO A 105 2.64 26.88 66.80
CA PRO A 105 1.78 25.76 66.44
C PRO A 105 0.86 26.06 65.24
N ASN A 106 0.36 27.30 65.11
CA ASN A 106 -0.51 27.65 63.98
C ASN A 106 0.29 27.82 62.69
N LEU A 107 1.51 28.35 62.76
CA LEU A 107 2.43 28.36 61.60
C LEU A 107 2.76 26.95 61.11
N ARG A 108 3.05 26.02 62.03
CA ARG A 108 3.32 24.62 61.69
C ARG A 108 2.11 23.97 61.02
N LYS A 109 0.92 24.14 61.61
CA LYS A 109 -0.34 23.62 61.05
C LYS A 109 -0.60 24.15 59.64
N PHE A 110 -0.41 25.45 59.43
CA PHE A 110 -0.55 26.06 58.10
C PHE A 110 0.48 25.50 57.11
N GLY A 111 1.74 25.37 57.51
CA GLY A 111 2.79 24.79 56.65
C GLY A 111 2.50 23.33 56.26
N GLU A 112 2.04 22.51 57.20
CA GLU A 112 1.62 21.11 56.94
C GLU A 112 0.42 21.05 55.98
N GLU A 113 -0.55 21.96 56.11
CA GLU A 113 -1.68 22.09 55.20
C GLU A 113 -1.22 22.45 53.77
N VAL A 114 -0.36 23.48 53.63
CA VAL A 114 0.20 23.88 52.33
C VAL A 114 1.01 22.74 51.71
N ALA A 115 1.83 22.04 52.50
CA ALA A 115 2.60 20.89 52.05
C ALA A 115 1.70 19.78 51.49
N SER A 116 0.60 19.48 52.19
CA SER A 116 -0.40 18.49 51.76
C SER A 116 -1.09 18.93 50.46
N GLN A 117 -1.53 20.19 50.37
CA GLN A 117 -2.17 20.75 49.18
C GLN A 117 -1.22 20.72 47.96
N GLU A 118 0.07 21.00 48.12
CA GLU A 118 1.04 20.94 47.03
C GLU A 118 1.35 19.51 46.60
N SER A 119 1.47 18.58 47.54
CA SER A 119 1.62 17.15 47.22
C SER A 119 0.43 16.63 46.40
N GLN A 120 -0.79 17.00 46.80
CA GLN A 120 -2.01 16.66 46.08
C GLN A 120 -2.05 17.29 44.68
N PHE A 121 -1.66 18.56 44.54
CA PHE A 121 -1.57 19.25 43.25
C PHE A 121 -0.66 18.51 42.26
N PHE A 122 0.55 18.14 42.68
CA PHE A 122 1.46 17.36 41.84
C PHE A 122 0.94 15.94 41.54
N SER A 123 0.27 15.29 42.50
CA SER A 123 -0.38 13.99 42.28
C SER A 123 -1.55 14.06 41.29
N LEU A 124 -2.24 15.20 41.19
CA LEU A 124 -3.26 15.42 40.16
C LEU A 124 -2.62 15.57 38.78
N ILE A 125 -1.57 16.37 38.67
CA ILE A 125 -0.83 16.55 37.41
C ILE A 125 -0.27 15.22 36.91
N SER A 126 0.25 14.37 37.81
CA SER A 126 0.80 13.07 37.46
C SER A 126 -0.19 12.13 36.77
N ARG A 127 -1.50 12.36 36.94
CA ARG A 127 -2.59 11.56 36.34
C ARG A 127 -3.07 12.08 34.99
N ALA A 128 -2.54 13.19 34.50
CA ALA A 128 -2.94 13.73 33.20
C ALA A 128 -2.62 12.73 32.07
N PRO A 129 -3.59 12.35 31.22
CA PRO A 129 -3.41 11.35 30.17
C PRO A 129 -2.71 11.87 28.90
N LEU A 130 -2.25 13.13 28.88
CA LEU A 130 -1.60 13.73 27.71
C LEU A 130 -0.28 13.02 27.33
N ALA A 131 0.48 12.53 28.32
CA ALA A 131 1.70 11.77 28.06
C ALA A 131 1.42 10.41 27.41
N TRP A 132 0.36 9.72 27.84
CA TRP A 132 -0.10 8.50 27.19
C TRP A 132 -0.45 8.76 25.72
N PHE A 133 -1.27 9.77 25.45
CA PHE A 133 -1.68 10.08 24.08
C PHE A 133 -0.50 10.50 23.20
N GLN A 134 0.45 11.26 23.75
CA GLN A 134 1.70 11.61 23.06
C GLN A 134 2.47 10.38 22.60
N GLY A 135 2.62 9.35 23.44
CA GLY A 135 3.23 8.09 23.02
C GLY A 135 2.40 7.32 22.00
N GLN A 136 1.06 7.36 22.12
CA GLN A 136 0.15 6.68 21.18
C GLN A 136 0.21 7.29 19.77
N VAL A 137 0.19 8.61 19.65
CA VAL A 137 0.23 9.28 18.34
C VAL A 137 1.61 9.16 17.67
N GLN A 138 2.69 9.11 18.45
CA GLN A 138 4.01 8.77 17.94
C GLN A 138 4.06 7.34 17.40
N HIS A 139 3.43 6.39 18.09
CA HIS A 139 3.32 5.01 17.61
C HIS A 139 2.56 4.93 16.28
N TYR A 140 1.42 5.61 16.16
CA TYR A 140 0.68 5.66 14.90
C TYR A 140 1.51 6.26 13.76
N THR A 141 2.26 7.33 14.03
CA THR A 141 3.17 7.95 13.05
C THR A 141 4.25 6.96 12.59
N PHE A 142 4.82 6.20 13.52
CA PHE A 142 5.80 5.16 13.20
C PHE A 142 5.22 4.01 12.37
N GLU A 143 3.99 3.57 12.67
CA GLU A 143 3.31 2.53 11.88
C GLU A 143 3.12 2.99 10.42
N PHE A 144 2.80 4.28 10.17
CA PHE A 144 2.72 4.84 8.81
C PHE A 144 4.04 4.75 8.04
N TYR A 145 5.15 5.17 8.63
CA TYR A 145 6.45 5.03 7.96
C TYR A 145 6.82 3.57 7.67
N THR A 146 6.49 2.67 8.59
CA THR A 146 6.75 1.24 8.41
C THR A 146 5.93 0.68 7.25
N GLU A 147 4.64 0.99 7.20
CA GLU A 147 3.75 0.52 6.14
C GLU A 147 4.11 1.15 4.79
N MET A 148 4.41 2.45 4.75
CA MET A 148 4.81 3.16 3.53
C MET A 148 6.04 2.51 2.87
N ASN A 149 7.09 2.24 3.66
CA ASN A 149 8.28 1.55 3.16
C ASN A 149 7.97 0.10 2.69
N SER A 150 7.05 -0.59 3.39
CA SER A 150 6.60 -1.93 2.98
C SER A 150 5.88 -1.91 1.64
N LEU A 151 4.99 -0.94 1.45
CA LEU A 151 4.22 -0.77 0.21
C LEU A 151 5.09 -0.38 -0.97
N GLU A 152 6.06 0.53 -0.78
CA GLU A 152 7.01 0.88 -1.83
C GLU A 152 7.80 -0.36 -2.30
N GLY A 153 8.27 -1.18 -1.34
CA GLY A 153 8.96 -2.43 -1.64
C GLY A 153 8.09 -3.45 -2.38
N LYS A 154 6.84 -3.65 -1.93
CA LYS A 154 5.87 -4.54 -2.59
C LYS A 154 5.53 -4.06 -4.00
N TRP A 155 5.26 -2.76 -4.16
CA TRP A 155 4.96 -2.15 -5.45
C TRP A 155 6.11 -2.34 -6.43
N LYS A 156 7.33 -2.00 -6.02
CA LYS A 156 8.53 -2.18 -6.85
C LYS A 156 8.73 -3.65 -7.27
N ALA A 157 8.56 -4.59 -6.34
CA ALA A 157 8.68 -6.01 -6.64
C ALA A 157 7.61 -6.49 -7.64
N MET A 158 6.37 -6.04 -7.49
CA MET A 158 5.29 -6.34 -8.45
C MET A 158 5.61 -5.77 -9.84
N SER A 159 6.00 -4.49 -9.94
CA SER A 159 6.35 -3.87 -11.21
C SER A 159 7.59 -4.51 -11.88
N GLU A 160 8.57 -4.98 -11.11
CA GLU A 160 9.73 -5.70 -11.66
C GLU A 160 9.34 -7.09 -12.19
N GLN A 161 8.46 -7.81 -11.46
CA GLN A 161 7.96 -9.09 -11.91
C GLN A 161 7.09 -8.95 -13.16
N ASP A 162 6.27 -7.90 -13.22
CA ASP A 162 5.36 -7.59 -14.32
C ASP A 162 6.11 -7.35 -15.64
N ARG A 163 7.14 -6.50 -15.63
CA ARG A 163 8.01 -6.28 -16.81
C ARG A 163 8.55 -7.56 -17.43
N SER A 164 8.88 -8.55 -16.60
CA SER A 164 9.36 -9.86 -17.07
C SER A 164 8.24 -10.67 -17.75
N VAL A 165 7.00 -10.52 -17.28
CA VAL A 165 5.81 -11.11 -17.92
C VAL A 165 5.54 -10.42 -19.26
N ASP A 166 5.66 -9.10 -19.33
CA ASP A 166 5.41 -8.35 -20.56
C ASP A 166 6.42 -8.68 -21.66
N ASP A 167 7.71 -8.77 -21.32
CA ASP A 167 8.75 -9.21 -22.24
C ASP A 167 8.45 -10.61 -22.81
N ARG A 168 7.91 -11.52 -21.98
CA ARG A 168 7.48 -12.85 -22.44
C ARG A 168 6.30 -12.75 -23.41
N VAL A 169 5.27 -11.98 -23.08
CA VAL A 169 4.07 -11.82 -23.91
C VAL A 169 4.42 -11.20 -25.27
N ARG A 170 5.28 -10.17 -25.26
CA ARG A 170 5.77 -9.51 -26.48
C ARG A 170 6.60 -10.45 -27.35
N ASN A 171 7.48 -11.23 -26.73
CA ASN A 171 8.30 -12.22 -27.44
C ASN A 171 7.43 -13.33 -28.04
N THR A 172 6.48 -13.90 -27.27
CA THR A 172 5.54 -14.90 -27.76
C THR A 172 4.71 -14.36 -28.92
N SER A 173 4.22 -13.13 -28.84
CA SER A 173 3.45 -12.50 -29.94
C SER A 173 4.27 -12.29 -31.19
N SER A 174 5.53 -11.88 -31.04
CA SER A 174 6.47 -11.77 -32.15
C SER A 174 6.77 -13.14 -32.79
N GLN A 175 6.86 -14.20 -31.99
CA GLN A 175 7.06 -15.57 -32.47
C GLN A 175 5.85 -16.10 -33.23
N VAL A 176 4.63 -15.82 -32.78
CA VAL A 176 3.38 -16.15 -33.50
C VAL A 176 3.40 -15.51 -34.90
N LEU A 177 3.65 -14.20 -34.98
CA LEU A 177 3.68 -13.49 -36.27
C LEU A 177 4.76 -14.03 -37.21
N ARG A 178 5.96 -14.34 -36.70
CA ARG A 178 7.05 -14.94 -37.49
C ARG A 178 6.70 -16.33 -37.99
N LEU A 179 6.15 -17.18 -37.12
CA LEU A 179 5.72 -18.53 -37.48
C LEU A 179 4.66 -18.49 -38.58
N PHE A 180 3.69 -17.59 -38.46
CA PHE A 180 2.65 -17.40 -39.46
C PHE A 180 3.22 -16.96 -40.82
N ASP A 181 4.11 -15.98 -40.84
CA ASP A 181 4.77 -15.49 -42.06
C ASP A 181 5.64 -16.57 -42.72
N GLU A 182 6.44 -17.30 -41.93
CA GLU A 182 7.32 -18.37 -42.41
C GLU A 182 6.51 -19.50 -43.05
N VAL A 183 5.47 -20.00 -42.36
CA VAL A 183 4.65 -21.09 -42.87
C VAL A 183 3.92 -20.68 -44.15
N VAL A 184 3.35 -19.47 -44.22
CA VAL A 184 2.71 -19.00 -45.46
C VAL A 184 3.71 -18.93 -46.61
N LYS A 185 4.92 -18.40 -46.39
CA LYS A 185 5.97 -18.36 -47.41
C LYS A 185 6.39 -19.75 -47.89
N GLU A 186 6.57 -20.68 -46.97
CA GLU A 186 6.90 -22.07 -47.29
C GLU A 186 5.77 -22.75 -48.09
N LEU A 187 4.51 -22.57 -47.68
CA LEU A 187 3.36 -23.12 -48.39
C LEU A 187 3.25 -22.55 -49.81
N VAL A 188 3.48 -21.24 -50.01
CA VAL A 188 3.51 -20.62 -51.33
C VAL A 188 4.66 -21.17 -52.19
N ALA A 189 5.83 -21.45 -51.60
CA ALA A 189 6.96 -22.03 -52.31
C ALA A 189 6.68 -23.48 -52.73
N GLU A 190 6.12 -24.31 -51.85
CA GLU A 190 5.73 -25.68 -52.16
C GLU A 190 4.59 -25.72 -53.20
N LYS A 191 3.63 -24.78 -53.14
CA LYS A 191 2.60 -24.59 -54.18
C LYS A 191 3.22 -24.36 -55.56
N ARG A 192 4.22 -23.47 -55.66
CA ARG A 192 4.94 -23.20 -56.93
C ARG A 192 5.68 -24.45 -57.43
N SER A 193 6.36 -25.17 -56.54
CA SER A 193 7.03 -26.43 -56.91
C SER A 193 6.03 -27.49 -57.39
N GLY A 194 4.88 -27.60 -56.73
CA GLY A 194 3.76 -28.45 -57.16
C GLY A 194 3.28 -28.10 -58.56
N GLU A 195 3.09 -26.80 -58.86
CA GLU A 195 2.69 -26.32 -60.19
C GLU A 195 3.72 -26.70 -61.27
N GLU A 196 5.01 -26.52 -61.02
CA GLU A 196 6.09 -26.91 -61.93
C GLU A 196 6.11 -28.42 -62.20
N ASN A 197 5.94 -29.23 -61.14
CA ASN A 197 5.87 -30.69 -61.25
C ASN A 197 4.66 -31.13 -62.10
N VAL A 198 3.49 -30.52 -61.87
CA VAL A 198 2.28 -30.81 -62.63
C VAL A 198 2.47 -30.46 -64.12
N LYS A 199 3.01 -29.27 -64.43
CA LYS A 199 3.33 -28.87 -65.81
C LYS A 199 4.32 -29.82 -66.49
N TYR A 200 5.34 -30.26 -65.75
CA TYR A 200 6.33 -31.21 -66.27
C TYR A 200 5.68 -32.55 -66.64
N ILE A 201 4.85 -33.12 -65.75
CA ILE A 201 4.19 -34.41 -65.97
C ILE A 201 3.26 -34.35 -67.17
N VAL A 202 2.40 -33.33 -67.24
CA VAL A 202 1.50 -33.13 -68.38
C VAL A 202 2.30 -32.90 -69.66
N GLY A 203 3.38 -32.12 -69.61
CA GLY A 203 4.26 -31.91 -70.76
C GLY A 203 4.94 -33.18 -71.27
N GLN A 204 5.32 -34.10 -70.39
CA GLN A 204 5.87 -35.42 -70.78
C GLN A 204 4.79 -36.33 -71.37
N ALA A 205 3.60 -36.33 -70.76
CA ALA A 205 2.48 -37.12 -71.21
C ALA A 205 2.01 -36.76 -72.63
N LYS A 206 2.03 -35.46 -72.97
CA LYS A 206 1.73 -34.98 -74.34
C LYS A 206 2.77 -35.43 -75.38
N LYS A 207 4.01 -35.71 -74.97
CA LYS A 207 5.09 -36.15 -75.88
C LYS A 207 5.01 -37.63 -76.25
N VAL A 208 4.48 -38.47 -75.36
CA VAL A 208 4.35 -39.91 -75.57
C VAL A 208 2.98 -40.39 -75.09
N PRO A 209 1.92 -40.30 -75.93
CA PRO A 209 0.58 -40.74 -75.56
C PRO A 209 0.54 -42.23 -75.17
N GLY A 210 -0.17 -42.56 -74.09
CA GLY A 210 -0.35 -43.94 -73.62
C GLY A 210 0.69 -44.46 -72.61
N VAL A 211 1.71 -43.67 -72.25
CA VAL A 211 2.62 -44.02 -71.14
C VAL A 211 1.94 -43.72 -69.79
N PRO A 212 2.01 -44.63 -68.79
CA PRO A 212 1.51 -44.36 -67.45
C PRO A 212 2.16 -43.12 -66.85
N LEU A 213 1.34 -42.27 -66.25
CA LEU A 213 1.80 -41.01 -65.69
C LEU A 213 2.54 -41.25 -64.35
N PRO A 214 3.64 -40.54 -64.06
CA PRO A 214 4.28 -40.58 -62.75
C PRO A 214 3.51 -39.72 -61.73
N ILE A 215 2.23 -40.04 -61.50
CA ILE A 215 1.26 -39.28 -60.70
C ILE A 215 1.67 -39.15 -59.22
N LYS A 216 2.68 -39.92 -58.77
CA LYS A 216 3.23 -39.83 -57.40
C LYS A 216 4.08 -38.59 -57.12
N VAL A 217 4.53 -37.84 -58.14
CA VAL A 217 5.42 -36.67 -57.92
C VAL A 217 4.69 -35.48 -57.27
N PRO A 218 3.43 -35.14 -57.61
CA PRO A 218 2.63 -34.16 -56.88
C PRO A 218 2.34 -34.50 -55.41
N LEU A 219 2.36 -35.80 -55.00
CA LEU A 219 2.26 -36.18 -53.57
C LEU A 219 3.30 -35.44 -52.73
N ILE A 220 4.50 -35.25 -53.26
CA ILE A 220 5.61 -34.64 -52.55
C ILE A 220 5.28 -33.19 -52.18
N ALA A 221 4.57 -32.44 -53.02
CA ALA A 221 4.23 -31.05 -52.74
C ALA A 221 3.10 -30.95 -51.69
N VAL A 222 2.03 -31.74 -51.84
CA VAL A 222 0.92 -31.75 -50.87
C VAL A 222 1.36 -32.29 -49.51
N ASP A 223 2.12 -33.38 -49.48
CA ASP A 223 2.63 -33.95 -48.22
C ASP A 223 3.55 -32.95 -47.50
N LYS A 224 4.41 -32.23 -48.23
CA LYS A 224 5.23 -31.15 -47.64
C LYS A 224 4.38 -29.99 -47.14
N MET A 225 3.36 -29.57 -47.90
CA MET A 225 2.45 -28.50 -47.45
C MET A 225 1.72 -28.91 -46.17
N LEU A 226 1.22 -30.14 -46.10
CA LEU A 226 0.58 -30.70 -44.92
C LEU A 226 1.56 -30.84 -43.75
N GLU A 227 2.82 -31.23 -44.00
CA GLU A 227 3.88 -31.24 -42.99
C GLU A 227 4.09 -29.83 -42.41
N ARG A 228 4.18 -28.80 -43.27
CA ARG A 228 4.36 -27.40 -42.81
C ARG A 228 3.15 -26.91 -42.01
N ALA A 229 1.94 -27.23 -42.45
CA ALA A 229 0.71 -26.94 -41.72
C ALA A 229 0.65 -27.67 -40.36
N GLY A 230 1.13 -28.92 -40.30
CA GLY A 230 1.27 -29.68 -39.07
C GLY A 230 2.26 -29.05 -38.08
N ARG A 231 3.38 -28.52 -38.58
CA ARG A 231 4.34 -27.76 -37.74
C ARG A 231 3.72 -26.48 -37.19
N LEU A 232 2.96 -25.75 -38.01
CA LEU A 232 2.20 -24.57 -37.56
C LEU A 232 1.26 -24.93 -36.41
N LYS A 233 0.49 -26.02 -36.53
CA LYS A 233 -0.42 -26.52 -35.48
C LYS A 233 0.34 -26.77 -34.17
N LYS A 234 1.40 -27.59 -34.22
CA LYS A 234 2.21 -27.93 -33.03
C LYS A 234 2.85 -26.72 -32.38
N SER A 235 3.54 -25.87 -33.15
CA SER A 235 4.23 -24.70 -32.61
C SER A 235 3.24 -23.65 -32.09
N SER A 236 2.05 -23.55 -32.68
CA SER A 236 1.00 -22.66 -32.18
C SER A 236 0.40 -23.16 -30.85
N GLU A 237 0.35 -24.46 -30.60
CA GLU A 237 -0.01 -25.02 -29.29
C GLU A 237 1.02 -24.67 -28.21
N GLU A 238 2.31 -24.76 -28.54
CA GLU A 238 3.41 -24.36 -27.65
C GLU A 238 3.34 -22.85 -27.31
N LEU A 239 3.06 -22.01 -28.31
CA LEU A 239 2.90 -20.56 -28.13
C LEU A 239 1.64 -20.22 -27.31
N ALA A 240 0.53 -20.94 -27.52
CA ALA A 240 -0.67 -20.79 -26.70
C ALA A 240 -0.39 -21.13 -25.23
N GLN A 241 0.42 -22.16 -24.96
CA GLN A 241 0.88 -22.48 -23.60
C GLN A 241 1.75 -21.34 -23.03
N GLY A 242 2.63 -20.76 -23.83
CA GLY A 242 3.43 -19.60 -23.43
C GLY A 242 2.59 -18.41 -22.96
N TYR A 243 1.48 -18.11 -23.64
CA TYR A 243 0.53 -17.08 -23.19
C TYR A 243 -0.17 -17.47 -21.89
N MET A 244 -0.58 -18.73 -21.74
CA MET A 244 -1.21 -19.21 -20.50
C MET A 244 -0.26 -19.12 -19.30
N ASP A 245 1.02 -19.41 -19.51
CA ASP A 245 2.04 -19.31 -18.46
C ASP A 245 2.30 -17.85 -18.09
N ALA A 246 2.34 -16.94 -19.06
CA ALA A 246 2.42 -15.51 -18.80
C ALA A 246 1.21 -14.99 -18.03
N TYR A 247 0.00 -15.38 -18.45
CA TYR A 247 -1.25 -15.06 -17.75
C TYR A 247 -1.22 -15.50 -16.28
N LYS A 248 -0.79 -16.73 -15.98
CA LYS A 248 -0.74 -17.22 -14.59
C LYS A 248 0.22 -16.41 -13.70
N LEU A 249 1.31 -15.92 -14.28
CA LEU A 249 2.26 -15.08 -13.56
C LEU A 249 1.66 -13.70 -13.28
N GLU A 250 0.99 -13.11 -14.27
CA GLU A 250 0.26 -11.84 -14.14
C GLU A 250 -0.90 -11.95 -13.13
N GLU A 251 -1.67 -13.04 -13.19
CA GLU A 251 -2.73 -13.35 -12.22
C GLU A 251 -2.19 -13.40 -10.80
N SER A 252 -1.00 -13.97 -10.59
CA SER A 252 -0.35 -14.00 -9.28
C SER A 252 0.01 -12.59 -8.79
N ILE A 253 0.46 -11.70 -9.68
CA ILE A 253 0.74 -10.29 -9.37
C ILE A 253 -0.55 -9.57 -8.97
N VAL A 254 -1.63 -9.74 -9.74
CA VAL A 254 -2.95 -9.14 -9.45
C VAL A 254 -3.51 -9.61 -8.10
N ILE A 255 -3.34 -10.89 -7.75
CA ILE A 255 -3.74 -11.42 -6.44
C ILE A 255 -2.96 -10.71 -5.32
N VAL A 256 -1.64 -10.60 -5.44
CA VAL A 256 -0.81 -9.91 -4.43
C VAL A 256 -1.17 -8.43 -4.33
N PHE A 257 -1.46 -7.78 -5.45
CA PHE A 257 -1.93 -6.39 -5.49
C PHE A 257 -3.25 -6.21 -4.73
N ALA A 258 -4.25 -7.05 -5.02
CA ALA A 258 -5.56 -7.00 -4.35
C ALA A 258 -5.45 -7.29 -2.85
N GLN A 259 -4.62 -8.27 -2.46
CA GLN A 259 -4.35 -8.56 -1.04
C GLN A 259 -3.66 -7.38 -0.33
N THR A 260 -2.73 -6.71 -1.03
CA THR A 260 -2.05 -5.54 -0.49
C THR A 260 -3.03 -4.38 -0.28
N ARG A 261 -3.96 -4.17 -1.21
CA ARG A 261 -5.04 -3.17 -1.08
C ARG A 261 -5.94 -3.43 0.12
N GLU A 262 -6.33 -4.69 0.36
CA GLU A 262 -7.10 -5.05 1.54
C GLU A 262 -6.29 -4.81 2.84
N GLY A 263 -4.99 -5.14 2.84
CA GLY A 263 -4.12 -4.84 3.98
C GLY A 263 -4.03 -3.34 4.29
N VAL A 264 -3.94 -2.49 3.27
CA VAL A 264 -3.95 -1.02 3.43
C VAL A 264 -5.29 -0.53 3.98
N ARG A 265 -6.41 -1.15 3.56
CA ARG A 265 -7.73 -0.85 4.10
C ARG A 265 -7.82 -1.16 5.58
N GLU A 266 -7.38 -2.35 6.00
CA GLU A 266 -7.35 -2.75 7.42
C GLU A 266 -6.44 -1.83 8.24
N PHE A 267 -5.27 -1.49 7.70
CA PHE A 267 -4.31 -0.58 8.31
C PHE A 267 -4.91 0.81 8.54
N LEU A 268 -5.49 1.44 7.51
CA LEU A 268 -6.11 2.77 7.63
C LEU A 268 -7.33 2.77 8.57
N ALA A 269 -8.06 1.66 8.64
CA ALA A 269 -9.16 1.51 9.59
C ALA A 269 -8.67 1.46 11.05
N LYS A 270 -7.52 0.82 11.30
CA LYS A 270 -6.88 0.74 12.62
C LYS A 270 -6.23 2.08 13.01
N THR A 271 -5.54 2.72 12.07
CA THR A 271 -4.74 3.94 12.30
C THR A 271 -5.52 5.17 11.82
N ASN A 272 -6.76 5.29 12.30
CA ASN A 272 -7.73 6.27 11.82
C ASN A 272 -7.46 7.67 12.42
N LEU A 273 -7.21 8.64 11.54
CA LEU A 273 -7.01 10.04 11.89
C LEU A 273 -8.16 10.63 12.73
N ASP A 274 -9.41 10.33 12.39
CA ASP A 274 -10.57 10.81 13.15
C ASP A 274 -10.58 10.23 14.57
N THR A 275 -10.15 8.99 14.73
CA THR A 275 -10.01 8.35 16.05
C THR A 275 -8.93 9.06 16.86
N ALA A 276 -7.74 9.30 16.28
CA ALA A 276 -6.68 10.02 16.96
C ALA A 276 -7.09 11.45 17.38
N ILE A 277 -7.82 12.17 16.53
CA ILE A 277 -8.37 13.50 16.85
C ILE A 277 -9.38 13.41 18.01
N LYS A 278 -10.29 12.44 17.97
CA LYS A 278 -11.27 12.22 19.05
C LYS A 278 -10.60 11.86 20.37
N GLU A 279 -9.61 10.97 20.34
CA GLU A 279 -8.82 10.59 21.51
C GLU A 279 -8.06 11.78 22.09
N PHE A 280 -7.39 12.59 21.26
CA PHE A 280 -6.74 13.82 21.72
C PHE A 280 -7.72 14.75 22.42
N ASN A 281 -8.86 15.03 21.80
CA ASN A 281 -9.87 15.92 22.35
C ASN A 281 -10.38 15.41 23.71
N ALA A 282 -10.69 14.11 23.81
CA ALA A 282 -11.10 13.49 25.06
C ALA A 282 -10.02 13.58 26.15
N MET A 283 -8.76 13.30 25.83
CA MET A 283 -7.65 13.37 26.79
C MET A 283 -7.35 14.81 27.22
N ASN A 284 -7.48 15.77 26.30
CA ASN A 284 -7.32 17.20 26.57
C ASN A 284 -8.45 17.72 27.49
N GLU A 285 -9.70 17.36 27.22
CA GLU A 285 -10.84 17.68 28.10
C GLU A 285 -10.67 17.07 29.50
N ASN A 286 -10.26 15.80 29.57
CA ASN A 286 -10.04 15.11 30.85
C ASN A 286 -8.90 15.78 31.65
N SER A 287 -7.83 16.20 30.96
CA SER A 287 -6.71 16.95 31.56
C SER A 287 -7.14 18.34 32.05
N LYS A 288 -7.98 19.05 31.30
CA LYS A 288 -8.57 20.33 31.74
C LYS A 288 -9.48 20.15 32.96
N GLY A 289 -10.22 19.06 33.03
CA GLY A 289 -11.07 18.69 34.16
C GLY A 289 -10.31 18.46 35.47
N LEU A 290 -9.00 18.15 35.42
CA LEU A 290 -8.16 18.02 36.63
C LEU A 290 -8.07 19.33 37.42
N ALA A 291 -8.20 20.49 36.75
CA ALA A 291 -8.14 21.78 37.43
C ALA A 291 -9.28 21.97 38.45
N ASP A 292 -10.44 21.35 38.22
CA ASP A 292 -11.57 21.42 39.15
C ASP A 292 -11.37 20.56 40.40
N GLN A 293 -10.38 19.66 40.39
CA GLN A 293 -10.02 18.79 41.52
C GLN A 293 -8.92 19.39 42.39
N CYS A 294 -8.36 20.55 42.00
CA CYS A 294 -7.29 21.18 42.76
C CYS A 294 -7.77 21.66 44.14
N PRO A 295 -6.95 21.51 45.20
CA PRO A 295 -7.31 21.92 46.56
C PRO A 295 -7.67 23.40 46.70
N THR A 296 -7.04 24.29 45.91
CA THR A 296 -7.30 25.73 45.99
C THR A 296 -7.66 26.36 44.65
N SER A 297 -8.35 27.50 44.70
CA SER A 297 -8.73 28.28 43.53
C SER A 297 -7.51 28.74 42.71
N LYS A 298 -6.39 29.03 43.38
CA LYS A 298 -5.15 29.45 42.71
C LYS A 298 -4.39 28.27 42.10
N GLN A 299 -4.41 27.11 42.73
CA GLN A 299 -3.91 25.88 42.08
C GLN A 299 -4.74 25.52 40.84
N LYS A 300 -6.05 25.74 40.87
CA LYS A 300 -6.92 25.59 39.70
C LYS A 300 -6.51 26.50 38.54
N GLU A 301 -6.17 27.76 38.81
CA GLU A 301 -5.64 28.70 37.80
C GLU A 301 -4.32 28.19 37.20
N ASP A 302 -3.37 27.76 38.05
CA ASP A 302 -2.08 27.22 37.60
C ASP A 302 -2.24 25.94 36.77
N THR A 303 -3.08 25.00 37.22
CA THR A 303 -3.36 23.74 36.50
C THR A 303 -3.93 24.01 35.12
N LYS A 304 -4.84 24.98 34.97
CA LYS A 304 -5.38 25.34 33.65
C LYS A 304 -4.30 25.80 32.69
N ARG A 305 -3.43 26.72 33.14
CA ARG A 305 -2.30 27.22 32.33
C ARG A 305 -1.32 26.09 31.98
N PHE A 306 -1.02 25.24 32.94
CA PHE A 306 -0.10 24.12 32.77
C PHE A 306 -0.65 23.10 31.76
N MET A 307 -1.92 22.70 31.90
CA MET A 307 -2.55 21.71 31.02
C MET A 307 -2.76 22.25 29.60
N GLU A 308 -3.03 23.55 29.44
CA GLU A 308 -3.07 24.19 28.12
C GLU A 308 -1.71 24.12 27.41
N LYS A 309 -0.61 24.40 28.13
CA LYS A 309 0.75 24.24 27.58
C LYS A 309 1.07 22.79 27.22
N ALA A 310 0.75 21.84 28.10
CA ALA A 310 0.94 20.43 27.84
C ALA A 310 0.16 19.98 26.59
N ALA A 311 -1.11 20.39 26.47
CA ALA A 311 -1.93 20.08 25.31
C ALA A 311 -1.37 20.67 24.01
N ASN A 312 -0.84 21.90 24.04
CA ASN A 312 -0.22 22.54 22.88
C ASN A 312 1.05 21.83 22.41
N ILE A 313 1.84 21.27 23.34
CA ILE A 313 3.00 20.44 22.99
C ILE A 313 2.52 19.15 22.30
N VAL A 314 1.54 18.48 22.91
CA VAL A 314 1.03 17.20 22.40
C VAL A 314 0.30 17.34 21.07
N SER A 315 -0.43 18.45 20.85
CA SER A 315 -1.08 18.72 19.56
C SER A 315 -0.09 18.83 18.40
N GLY A 316 1.17 19.25 18.66
CA GLY A 316 2.21 19.25 17.63
C GLY A 316 2.47 17.86 17.03
N PHE A 317 2.40 16.80 17.85
CA PHE A 317 2.52 15.43 17.36
C PHE A 317 1.29 14.97 16.58
N LEU A 318 0.09 15.41 16.98
CA LEU A 318 -1.13 15.12 16.23
C LEU A 318 -1.13 15.78 14.86
N GLU A 319 -0.67 17.04 14.75
CA GLU A 319 -0.57 17.71 13.46
C GLU A 319 0.49 17.05 12.56
N LYS A 320 1.63 16.62 13.12
CA LYS A 320 2.61 15.81 12.38
C LYS A 320 1.98 14.51 11.88
N PHE A 321 1.32 13.76 12.77
CA PHE A 321 0.62 12.52 12.39
C PHE A 321 -0.43 12.75 11.28
N LYS A 322 -1.20 13.83 11.37
CA LYS A 322 -2.17 14.21 10.34
C LYS A 322 -1.51 14.51 9.00
N GLN A 323 -0.37 15.20 9.00
CA GLN A 323 0.40 15.44 7.78
C GLN A 323 0.85 14.10 7.16
N GLU A 324 1.48 13.23 7.95
CA GLU A 324 1.96 11.92 7.51
C GLU A 324 0.83 11.00 7.01
N TYR A 325 -0.33 11.04 7.67
CA TYR A 325 -1.53 10.33 7.23
C TYR A 325 -1.98 10.78 5.83
N ASN A 326 -2.03 12.10 5.61
CA ASN A 326 -2.46 12.66 4.34
C ASN A 326 -1.44 12.38 3.23
N GLU A 327 -0.14 12.52 3.53
CA GLU A 327 0.93 12.18 2.60
C GLU A 327 0.85 10.70 2.20
N PHE A 328 0.68 9.79 3.16
CA PHE A 328 0.45 8.36 2.87
C PHE A 328 -0.76 8.13 1.96
N VAL A 329 -1.90 8.76 2.26
CA VAL A 329 -3.13 8.62 1.46
C VAL A 329 -2.93 9.16 0.05
N ASP A 330 -2.26 10.30 -0.11
CA ASP A 330 -2.07 10.96 -1.38
C ASP A 330 -1.05 10.23 -2.27
N ASP A 331 0.07 9.78 -1.70
CA ASP A 331 1.10 9.04 -2.42
C ASP A 331 0.61 7.68 -2.92
N ASN A 332 -0.33 7.07 -2.20
CA ASN A 332 -0.91 5.77 -2.54
C ASN A 332 -2.27 5.88 -3.25
N ARG A 333 -2.74 7.10 -3.54
CA ARG A 333 -4.02 7.34 -4.21
C ARG A 333 -4.00 6.77 -5.62
N GLY A 334 -5.03 6.00 -5.96
CA GLY A 334 -5.12 5.38 -7.28
C GLY A 334 -4.33 4.07 -7.39
N ILE A 335 -3.52 3.72 -6.38
CA ILE A 335 -2.75 2.47 -6.32
C ILE A 335 -3.32 1.59 -5.21
N PHE A 336 -3.14 1.99 -3.95
CA PHE A 336 -3.62 1.24 -2.78
C PHE A 336 -4.78 1.91 -2.04
N VAL A 337 -4.99 3.20 -2.25
CA VAL A 337 -6.05 3.99 -1.61
C VAL A 337 -7.04 4.49 -2.66
N GLY A 338 -8.33 4.34 -2.38
CA GLY A 338 -9.41 4.67 -3.31
C GLY A 338 -9.44 3.79 -4.57
N PRO A 339 -10.18 4.22 -5.61
CA PRO A 339 -10.33 3.45 -6.84
C PRO A 339 -9.01 3.32 -7.58
N VAL A 340 -8.76 2.17 -8.22
CA VAL A 340 -7.55 1.97 -9.03
C VAL A 340 -7.57 2.93 -10.23
N SER A 341 -6.47 3.66 -10.42
CA SER A 341 -6.31 4.62 -11.50
C SER A 341 -5.98 3.93 -12.83
N ASP A 342 -6.34 4.55 -13.95
CA ASP A 342 -5.96 4.05 -15.28
C ASP A 342 -4.43 3.96 -15.44
N LYS A 343 -3.67 4.85 -14.79
CA LYS A 343 -2.21 4.79 -14.77
C LYS A 343 -1.72 3.50 -14.12
N THR A 344 -2.28 3.11 -12.98
CA THR A 344 -1.92 1.89 -12.27
C THR A 344 -2.32 0.64 -13.06
N LEU A 345 -3.46 0.68 -13.76
CA LEU A 345 -3.86 -0.40 -14.67
C LEU A 345 -2.89 -0.52 -15.85
N ASP A 346 -2.51 0.61 -16.47
CA ASP A 346 -1.53 0.63 -17.56
C ASP A 346 -0.13 0.18 -17.06
N GLU A 347 0.26 0.50 -15.81
CA GLU A 347 1.55 0.09 -15.22
C GLU A 347 1.62 -1.37 -14.74
N LEU A 348 0.48 -2.03 -14.49
CA LEU A 348 0.41 -3.43 -14.01
C LEU A 348 -0.01 -4.45 -15.05
N LEU A 349 -0.69 -4.02 -16.12
CA LEU A 349 -1.32 -4.92 -17.10
C LEU A 349 -1.03 -4.49 -18.55
N GLU A 350 -0.33 -3.37 -18.74
CA GLU A 350 0.02 -2.77 -20.02
C GLU A 350 -1.15 -2.80 -21.03
N VAL A 351 -2.31 -2.27 -20.60
CA VAL A 351 -3.60 -2.47 -21.28
C VAL A 351 -3.63 -1.92 -22.73
N ARG A 352 -2.62 -1.18 -23.16
CA ARG A 352 -2.53 -0.72 -24.56
C ARG A 352 -1.66 -1.62 -25.42
N ASP A 353 -0.59 -2.18 -24.85
CA ASP A 353 0.41 -2.92 -25.61
C ASP A 353 -0.07 -4.33 -25.96
N TRP A 354 -0.77 -5.02 -25.04
CA TRP A 354 -1.43 -6.29 -25.34
C TRP A 354 -2.52 -6.17 -26.42
N GLN A 355 -3.36 -5.13 -26.39
CA GLN A 355 -4.40 -4.89 -27.40
C GLN A 355 -3.79 -4.68 -28.78
N LYS A 356 -2.74 -3.85 -28.86
CA LYS A 356 -2.00 -3.64 -30.10
C LYS A 356 -1.38 -4.94 -30.63
N SER A 357 -0.79 -5.73 -29.74
CA SER A 357 -0.21 -7.02 -30.09
C SER A 357 -1.25 -7.98 -30.68
N TRP A 358 -2.44 -8.05 -30.06
CA TRP A 358 -3.56 -8.81 -30.58
C TRP A 358 -4.02 -8.31 -31.96
N ASP A 359 -4.18 -6.99 -32.12
CA ASP A 359 -4.58 -6.37 -33.38
C ASP A 359 -3.59 -6.71 -34.51
N ASP A 360 -2.29 -6.74 -34.23
CA ASP A 360 -1.26 -7.10 -35.22
C ASP A 360 -1.37 -8.59 -35.64
N ILE A 361 -1.65 -9.49 -34.69
CA ILE A 361 -1.91 -10.92 -34.97
C ILE A 361 -3.19 -11.08 -35.80
N GLU A 362 -4.27 -10.37 -35.44
CA GLU A 362 -5.54 -10.41 -36.17
C GLU A 362 -5.40 -9.84 -37.59
N ARG A 363 -4.67 -8.72 -37.75
CA ARG A 363 -4.38 -8.10 -39.06
C ARG A 363 -3.58 -9.00 -39.98
N PHE A 364 -2.69 -9.84 -39.45
CA PHE A 364 -1.98 -10.81 -40.28
C PHE A 364 -2.96 -11.76 -40.99
N ASN A 365 -4.09 -12.08 -40.33
CA ASN A 365 -5.21 -12.85 -40.89
C ASN A 365 -4.74 -14.17 -41.53
N ILE A 366 -4.10 -15.01 -40.70
CA ILE A 366 -3.57 -16.31 -41.12
C ILE A 366 -4.64 -17.19 -41.79
N GLN A 367 -5.88 -17.12 -41.31
CA GLN A 367 -7.02 -17.84 -41.87
C GLN A 367 -7.25 -17.51 -43.34
N SER A 368 -7.30 -16.22 -43.69
CA SER A 368 -7.48 -15.79 -45.08
C SER A 368 -6.26 -16.14 -45.94
N LYS A 369 -5.04 -16.01 -45.42
CA LYS A 369 -3.81 -16.36 -46.15
C LYS A 369 -3.71 -17.85 -46.47
N LEU A 370 -4.06 -18.73 -45.52
CA LEU A 370 -4.06 -20.18 -45.75
C LEU A 370 -5.16 -20.57 -46.75
N LYS A 371 -6.32 -19.92 -46.69
CA LYS A 371 -7.39 -20.09 -47.68
C LYS A 371 -6.97 -19.62 -49.07
N GLU A 372 -6.31 -18.47 -49.18
CA GLU A 372 -5.77 -17.96 -50.44
C GLU A 372 -4.78 -18.95 -51.06
N VAL A 373 -3.87 -19.53 -50.27
CA VAL A 373 -2.95 -20.57 -50.73
C VAL A 373 -3.70 -21.78 -51.29
N TYR A 374 -4.74 -22.25 -50.59
CA TYR A 374 -5.57 -23.35 -51.05
C TYR A 374 -6.30 -23.03 -52.36
N ASP A 375 -7.01 -21.90 -52.42
CA ASP A 375 -7.75 -21.45 -53.60
C ASP A 375 -6.81 -21.29 -54.81
N ASP A 376 -5.58 -20.84 -54.55
CA ASP A 376 -4.52 -20.75 -55.54
C ASP A 376 -4.05 -22.12 -56.05
N CYS A 377 -3.90 -23.12 -55.18
CA CYS A 377 -3.62 -24.51 -55.61
C CYS A 377 -4.74 -25.02 -56.51
N VAL A 378 -6.01 -24.81 -56.12
CA VAL A 378 -7.19 -25.22 -56.92
C VAL A 378 -7.15 -24.58 -58.30
N LYS A 379 -6.84 -23.28 -58.41
CA LYS A 379 -6.77 -22.56 -59.70
C LYS A 379 -5.58 -22.99 -60.56
N THR A 380 -4.39 -23.08 -59.97
CA THR A 380 -3.14 -23.24 -60.73
C THR A 380 -2.84 -24.68 -61.12
N TRP A 381 -3.34 -25.66 -60.37
CA TRP A 381 -3.15 -27.08 -60.69
C TRP A 381 -4.18 -27.62 -61.68
N GLN A 382 -5.20 -26.82 -62.04
CA GLN A 382 -6.05 -27.06 -63.21
C GLN A 382 -5.25 -26.78 -64.49
N VAL A 383 -4.47 -27.77 -64.91
CA VAL A 383 -3.65 -27.69 -66.14
C VAL A 383 -4.42 -28.11 -67.39
N ASP A 384 -4.00 -27.58 -68.53
CA ASP A 384 -4.53 -27.97 -69.84
C ASP A 384 -4.24 -29.45 -70.15
N LEU A 385 -5.31 -30.24 -70.19
CA LEU A 385 -5.28 -31.68 -70.44
C LEU A 385 -5.43 -32.06 -71.93
N ASP A 386 -5.44 -31.08 -72.84
CA ASP A 386 -5.53 -31.34 -74.26
C ASP A 386 -4.31 -32.13 -74.76
N GLY A 387 -4.56 -33.19 -75.53
CA GLY A 387 -3.54 -34.12 -76.00
C GLY A 387 -3.32 -35.36 -75.12
N LEU A 388 -4.03 -35.50 -74.00
CA LEU A 388 -4.05 -36.73 -73.18
C LEU A 388 -5.20 -37.67 -73.58
N THR A 389 -5.07 -38.97 -73.28
CA THR A 389 -6.18 -39.93 -73.44
C THR A 389 -7.26 -39.72 -72.38
N ASP A 390 -8.48 -40.23 -72.61
CA ASP A 390 -9.59 -40.07 -71.66
C ASP A 390 -9.32 -40.80 -70.33
N GLU A 391 -8.67 -41.96 -70.37
CA GLU A 391 -8.20 -42.66 -69.16
C GLU A 391 -7.18 -41.83 -68.38
N GLN A 392 -6.19 -41.24 -69.06
CA GLN A 392 -5.18 -40.39 -68.42
C GLN A 392 -5.81 -39.13 -67.82
N LYS A 393 -6.78 -38.50 -68.51
CA LYS A 393 -7.52 -37.35 -68.01
C LYS A 393 -8.32 -37.69 -66.76
N LYS A 394 -8.97 -38.86 -66.74
CA LYS A 394 -9.75 -39.32 -65.60
C LYS A 394 -8.87 -39.64 -64.39
N GLU A 395 -7.80 -40.41 -64.60
CA GLU A 395 -6.87 -40.81 -63.53
C GLU A 395 -6.24 -39.58 -62.86
N LEU A 396 -5.86 -38.60 -63.66
CA LEU A 396 -5.33 -37.33 -63.21
C LEU A 396 -6.34 -36.49 -62.41
N LYS A 397 -7.58 -36.35 -62.91
CA LYS A 397 -8.65 -35.61 -62.23
C LYS A 397 -9.02 -36.24 -60.88
N ASP A 398 -9.27 -37.55 -60.87
CA ASP A 398 -9.62 -38.28 -59.65
C ASP A 398 -8.52 -38.13 -58.59
N TYR A 399 -7.27 -38.15 -59.03
CA TYR A 399 -6.12 -37.93 -58.18
C TYR A 399 -6.00 -36.49 -57.66
N TRP A 400 -6.16 -35.47 -58.50
CA TRP A 400 -6.13 -34.06 -58.05
C TRP A 400 -7.24 -33.74 -57.08
N ASP A 401 -8.45 -34.24 -57.32
CA ASP A 401 -9.58 -34.04 -56.41
C ASP A 401 -9.30 -34.66 -55.03
N MET A 402 -8.66 -35.84 -54.98
CA MET A 402 -8.24 -36.46 -53.73
C MET A 402 -7.19 -35.62 -52.99
N GLU A 403 -6.14 -35.18 -53.68
CA GLU A 403 -5.04 -34.42 -53.08
C GLU A 403 -5.46 -33.01 -52.64
N LEU A 404 -6.28 -32.33 -53.45
CA LEU A 404 -6.85 -31.03 -53.06
C LEU A 404 -7.80 -31.17 -51.87
N ARG A 405 -8.57 -32.26 -51.76
CA ARG A 405 -9.36 -32.52 -50.54
C ARG A 405 -8.48 -32.75 -49.32
N ARG A 406 -7.41 -33.54 -49.44
CA ARG A 406 -6.43 -33.74 -48.34
C ARG A 406 -5.81 -32.40 -47.90
N LEU A 407 -5.39 -31.57 -48.86
CA LEU A 407 -4.83 -30.25 -48.58
C LEU A 407 -5.87 -29.33 -47.92
N HIS A 408 -7.10 -29.31 -48.45
CA HIS A 408 -8.21 -28.55 -47.87
C HIS A 408 -8.42 -28.91 -46.41
N ASP A 409 -8.59 -30.20 -46.11
CA ASP A 409 -8.91 -30.66 -44.76
C ASP A 409 -7.75 -30.38 -43.79
N GLY A 410 -6.50 -30.58 -44.23
CA GLY A 410 -5.33 -30.31 -43.41
C GLY A 410 -5.10 -28.82 -43.14
N LEU A 411 -5.37 -27.94 -44.10
CA LEU A 411 -5.32 -26.48 -43.87
C LEU A 411 -6.51 -26.01 -43.05
N TYR A 412 -7.70 -26.54 -43.29
CA TYR A 412 -8.92 -26.23 -42.55
C TYR A 412 -8.78 -26.58 -41.06
N GLU A 413 -8.19 -27.71 -40.72
CA GLU A 413 -7.87 -28.08 -39.33
C GLU A 413 -6.99 -27.05 -38.61
N VAL A 414 -6.14 -26.32 -39.35
CA VAL A 414 -5.30 -25.25 -38.79
C VAL A 414 -6.07 -23.94 -38.69
N ILE A 415 -6.92 -23.63 -39.69
CA ILE A 415 -7.71 -22.40 -39.79
C ILE A 415 -8.84 -22.35 -38.74
N GLU A 416 -9.60 -23.43 -38.62
CA GLU A 416 -10.80 -23.57 -37.77
C GLU A 416 -10.52 -24.42 -36.51
N GLY A 417 -9.25 -24.73 -36.26
CA GLY A 417 -8.82 -25.53 -35.13
C GLY A 417 -8.87 -24.77 -33.80
N SER A 418 -8.96 -25.53 -32.70
CA SER A 418 -9.02 -25.00 -31.33
C SER A 418 -7.83 -24.11 -30.90
N VAL A 419 -6.78 -24.02 -31.72
CA VAL A 419 -5.54 -23.32 -31.41
C VAL A 419 -5.71 -21.80 -31.48
N TRP A 420 -6.36 -21.28 -32.52
CA TRP A 420 -6.64 -19.84 -32.64
C TRP A 420 -7.54 -19.35 -31.48
N ASP A 421 -8.59 -20.12 -31.17
CA ASP A 421 -9.47 -19.84 -30.03
C ASP A 421 -8.77 -19.92 -28.69
N ARG A 422 -7.74 -20.76 -28.55
CA ARG A 422 -6.92 -20.84 -27.34
C ARG A 422 -6.02 -19.62 -27.20
N ILE A 423 -5.36 -19.20 -28.28
CA ILE A 423 -4.56 -17.97 -28.29
C ILE A 423 -5.46 -16.75 -27.98
N LYS A 424 -6.63 -16.66 -28.61
CA LYS A 424 -7.60 -15.58 -28.35
C LYS A 424 -8.05 -15.57 -26.88
N ARG A 425 -8.46 -16.71 -26.34
CA ARG A 425 -8.90 -16.82 -24.93
C ARG A 425 -7.79 -16.41 -23.95
N SER A 426 -6.58 -16.93 -24.15
CA SER A 426 -5.46 -16.65 -23.25
C SER A 426 -4.96 -15.20 -23.35
N HIS A 427 -4.95 -14.64 -24.55
CA HIS A 427 -4.41 -13.31 -24.80
C HIS A 427 -5.43 -12.20 -24.56
N VAL A 428 -6.73 -12.42 -24.80
CA VAL A 428 -7.78 -11.38 -24.72
C VAL A 428 -8.70 -11.59 -23.53
N ASP A 429 -9.39 -12.73 -23.46
CA ASP A 429 -10.48 -12.92 -22.48
C ASP A 429 -9.94 -12.98 -21.05
N ASN A 430 -8.89 -13.77 -20.85
CA ASN A 430 -8.26 -13.96 -19.54
C ASN A 430 -7.66 -12.66 -18.99
N ARG A 431 -6.92 -11.90 -19.80
CA ARG A 431 -6.34 -10.62 -19.36
C ARG A 431 -7.41 -9.53 -19.16
N ARG A 432 -8.54 -9.58 -19.87
CA ARG A 432 -9.69 -8.70 -19.57
C ARG A 432 -10.26 -8.99 -18.17
N GLN A 433 -10.33 -10.26 -17.79
CA GLN A 433 -10.71 -10.65 -16.44
C GLN A 433 -9.73 -10.14 -15.38
N LEU A 434 -8.41 -10.12 -15.66
CA LEU A 434 -7.42 -9.51 -14.76
C LEU A 434 -7.66 -8.01 -14.60
N ASN A 435 -7.88 -7.28 -15.69
CA ASN A 435 -8.21 -5.85 -15.64
C ASN A 435 -9.45 -5.58 -14.79
N ASP A 436 -10.54 -6.33 -15.02
CA ASP A 436 -11.76 -6.20 -14.23
C ASP A 436 -11.53 -6.54 -12.75
N THR A 437 -10.72 -7.55 -12.45
CA THR A 437 -10.37 -7.93 -11.07
C THR A 437 -9.55 -6.85 -10.37
N THR A 438 -8.52 -6.32 -11.04
CA THR A 438 -7.67 -5.24 -10.52
C THR A 438 -8.51 -3.99 -10.26
N LYS A 439 -9.35 -3.59 -11.22
CA LYS A 439 -10.19 -2.39 -11.12
C LYS A 439 -11.23 -2.48 -10.00
N ASN A 440 -11.78 -3.67 -9.76
CA ASN A 440 -12.79 -3.91 -8.73
C ASN A 440 -12.21 -4.28 -7.36
N SER A 441 -10.89 -4.36 -7.23
CA SER A 441 -10.24 -4.62 -5.94
C SER A 441 -10.46 -3.44 -4.99
N LYS A 442 -10.90 -3.74 -3.75
CA LYS A 442 -11.22 -2.70 -2.77
C LYS A 442 -9.96 -2.12 -2.14
N GLY A 443 -9.86 -0.80 -2.13
CA GLY A 443 -8.73 -0.06 -1.55
C GLY A 443 -9.02 0.46 -0.16
N GLY A 444 -8.02 1.14 0.40
CA GLY A 444 -8.22 1.94 1.60
C GLY A 444 -9.25 3.05 1.38
N LEU A 445 -10.08 3.31 2.40
CA LEU A 445 -11.08 4.39 2.46
C LEU A 445 -12.27 4.27 1.49
N GLU A 446 -12.51 3.09 0.90
CA GLU A 446 -13.73 2.71 0.15
C GLU A 446 -14.71 1.91 1.02
#